data_AF-A0A7S0HB31-F1
#
_entry.id   AF-A0A7S0HB31-F1
#
_cell.length_a   1.000
_cell.length_b   1.000
_cell.length_c   1.000
_cell.angle_alpha   90.00
_cell.angle_beta   90.00
_cell.angle_gamma   90.00
#
_symmetry.space_group_name_H-M   'P 1'
#
loop_
_entity.id
_entity.type
_entity.pdbx_description
1 polymer ?
#
loop_
_entity_poly.entity_id
_entity_poly.type
_entity_poly.pdbx_seq_one_letter_code
_entity_poly.pdbx_strand_id
1 'polypeptide(L)'
;MVEAADPRLRVYATQFHPEKNLFEWGQAASGELQQAIPHSRAAVAVSQYFANFFVDECRASAHRFASPTDQWKQLIYHSPQWLAQPTVLSPNFVESYVFGASRPNGTRNG
;
A
#
# COMPACT_ATOMS: atom_id res chain seq x y z
N MET A 1 -14.71 -1.84 -11.32
CA MET A 1 -13.68 -0.94 -11.86
C MET A 1 -14.39 0.03 -12.78
N VAL A 2 -14.02 1.30 -12.74
CA VAL A 2 -14.42 2.27 -13.77
C VAL A 2 -13.17 2.63 -14.55
N GLU A 3 -13.32 2.70 -15.86
CA GLU A 3 -12.27 3.12 -16.80
C GLU A 3 -12.59 4.53 -17.29
N ALA A 4 -11.58 5.29 -17.70
CA ALA A 4 -11.80 6.61 -18.29
C ALA A 4 -12.68 6.53 -19.55
N ALA A 5 -13.53 7.54 -19.74
CA ALA A 5 -14.39 7.63 -20.92
C ALA A 5 -13.60 7.79 -22.23
N ASP A 6 -12.40 8.39 -22.17
CA ASP A 6 -11.45 8.35 -23.28
C ASP A 6 -10.62 7.06 -23.20
N PRO A 7 -10.81 6.10 -24.13
CA PRO A 7 -10.10 4.82 -24.12
C PRO A 7 -8.59 4.96 -24.38
N ARG A 8 -8.10 6.16 -24.73
CA ARG A 8 -6.65 6.43 -24.85
C ARG A 8 -6.00 6.69 -23.50
N LEU A 9 -6.78 6.98 -22.46
CA LEU A 9 -6.29 7.22 -21.11
C LEU A 9 -6.30 5.92 -20.31
N ARG A 10 -5.11 5.51 -19.84
CA ARG A 10 -4.95 4.38 -18.91
C ARG A 10 -5.23 4.85 -17.48
N VAL A 11 -6.48 5.20 -17.19
CA VAL A 11 -6.94 5.66 -15.87
C VAL A 11 -8.06 4.74 -15.38
N TYR A 12 -7.84 4.17 -14.20
CA TYR A 12 -8.69 3.15 -13.60
C TYR A 12 -9.05 3.56 -12.17
N ALA A 13 -10.27 3.25 -11.73
CA ALA A 13 -10.72 3.53 -10.37
C ALA A 13 -11.56 2.39 -9.80
N THR A 14 -11.48 2.22 -8.47
CA THR A 14 -12.34 1.32 -7.69
C THR A 14 -13.01 2.12 -6.59
N GLN A 15 -14.30 1.84 -6.34
CA GLN A 15 -15.01 2.40 -5.19
C GLN A 15 -14.67 1.65 -3.88
N PHE A 16 -14.26 0.40 -4.01
CA PHE A 16 -13.84 -0.47 -2.91
C PHE A 16 -12.31 -0.54 -2.81
N HIS A 17 -11.84 -1.16 -1.72
CA HIS A 17 -10.42 -1.34 -1.38
C HIS A 17 -9.91 -2.74 -1.76
N PRO A 18 -9.39 -2.95 -2.99
CA PRO A 18 -8.90 -4.27 -3.42
C PRO A 18 -7.67 -4.73 -2.62
N GLU A 19 -6.91 -3.84 -2.00
CA GLU A 19 -5.72 -4.17 -1.22
C GLU A 19 -6.05 -4.86 0.11
N LYS A 20 -7.18 -4.53 0.73
CA LYS A 20 -7.48 -4.92 2.11
C LYS A 20 -7.68 -6.42 2.31
N ASN A 21 -8.27 -7.12 1.34
CA ASN A 21 -8.61 -8.54 1.49
C ASN A 21 -7.40 -9.44 1.76
N LEU A 22 -6.22 -9.06 1.27
CA LEU A 22 -4.97 -9.81 1.43
C LEU A 22 -4.19 -9.39 2.67
N PHE A 23 -4.14 -8.08 2.95
CA PHE A 23 -3.12 -7.51 3.82
C PHE A 23 -3.65 -6.95 5.13
N GLU A 24 -4.95 -6.64 5.23
CA GLU A 24 -5.48 -5.93 6.40
C GLU A 24 -6.29 -6.83 7.33
N TRP A 25 -5.78 -6.98 8.56
CA TRP A 25 -6.34 -7.85 9.59
C TRP A 25 -6.50 -7.12 10.93
N GLY A 26 -6.56 -5.78 10.88
CA GLY A 26 -6.55 -4.95 12.08
C GLY A 26 -7.70 -5.30 13.02
N GLN A 27 -7.38 -5.38 14.31
CA GLN A 27 -8.33 -5.66 15.38
C GLN A 27 -8.53 -4.41 16.23
N ALA A 28 -9.77 -4.22 16.69
CA ALA A 28 -10.07 -3.27 17.74
C ALA A 28 -9.43 -3.72 19.06
N ALA A 29 -9.35 -2.82 20.05
CA ALA A 29 -8.82 -3.15 21.38
C ALA A 29 -9.59 -4.29 22.09
N SER A 30 -10.83 -4.56 21.65
CA SER A 30 -11.65 -5.69 22.11
C SER A 30 -11.19 -7.05 21.56
N GLY A 31 -10.26 -7.09 20.60
CA GLY A 31 -9.83 -8.30 19.88
C GLY A 31 -10.74 -8.68 18.69
N GLU A 32 -11.82 -7.93 18.46
CA GLU A 32 -12.69 -8.10 17.29
C GLU A 32 -12.06 -7.45 16.05
N LEU A 33 -12.39 -7.96 14.86
CA LEU A 33 -11.94 -7.33 13.61
C LEU A 33 -12.49 -5.90 13.52
N GLN A 34 -11.61 -4.94 13.21
CA GLN A 34 -11.97 -3.53 13.11
C GLN A 34 -12.97 -3.26 11.97
N GLN A 35 -12.90 -4.05 10.90
CA GLN A 35 -13.73 -3.95 9.71
C GLN A 35 -14.16 -5.34 9.23
N ALA A 36 -15.35 -5.44 8.65
CA ALA A 36 -15.84 -6.65 8.00
C ALA A 36 -15.18 -6.84 6.62
N ILE A 37 -13.86 -7.04 6.60
CA ILE A 37 -13.08 -7.23 5.38
C ILE A 37 -13.26 -8.68 4.91
N PRO A 38 -13.60 -8.92 3.64
CA PRO A 38 -13.75 -10.27 3.12
C PRO A 38 -12.38 -10.92 2.88
N HIS A 39 -12.11 -12.02 3.59
CA HIS A 39 -10.87 -12.80 3.45
C HIS A 39 -11.10 -14.18 2.80
N SER A 40 -12.23 -14.37 2.13
CA SER A 40 -12.51 -15.63 1.42
C SER A 40 -11.55 -15.83 0.25
N ARG A 41 -11.40 -17.07 -0.21
CA ARG A 41 -10.59 -17.39 -1.41
C ARG A 41 -10.99 -16.53 -2.62
N ALA A 42 -12.28 -16.26 -2.80
CA ALA A 42 -12.78 -15.43 -3.89
C ALA A 42 -12.36 -13.96 -3.71
N ALA A 43 -12.43 -13.42 -2.50
CA ALA A 43 -12.00 -12.06 -2.20
C ALA A 43 -10.49 -11.87 -2.43
N VAL A 44 -9.68 -12.86 -2.04
CA VAL A 44 -8.25 -12.91 -2.34
C VAL A 44 -7.98 -12.93 -3.85
N ALA A 45 -8.72 -13.74 -4.61
CA ALA A 45 -8.57 -13.81 -6.06
C ALA A 45 -8.90 -12.47 -6.74
N VAL A 46 -9.90 -11.74 -6.23
CA VAL A 46 -10.23 -10.39 -6.71
C VAL A 46 -9.05 -9.44 -6.50
N SER A 47 -8.46 -9.38 -5.30
CA SER A 47 -7.30 -8.53 -5.01
C SER A 47 -6.13 -8.82 -5.95
N GLN A 48 -5.82 -10.11 -6.15
CA GLN A 48 -4.74 -10.52 -7.05
C GLN A 48 -5.03 -10.13 -8.51
N TYR A 49 -6.27 -10.26 -8.97
CA TYR A 49 -6.66 -9.87 -10.32
C TYR A 49 -6.42 -8.38 -10.56
N PHE A 50 -6.86 -7.51 -9.65
CA PHE A 50 -6.67 -6.06 -9.78
C PHE A 50 -5.19 -5.67 -9.76
N ALA A 51 -4.39 -6.30 -8.89
CA ALA A 51 -2.95 -6.08 -8.86
C ALA A 51 -2.28 -6.51 -10.17
N ASN A 52 -2.61 -7.70 -10.69
CA ASN A 52 -2.05 -8.20 -11.96
C ASN A 52 -2.40 -7.28 -13.12
N PHE A 53 -3.67 -6.95 -13.27
CA PHE A 53 -4.16 -6.04 -14.30
C PHE A 53 -3.42 -4.70 -14.29
N PHE A 54 -3.32 -4.05 -13.13
CA PHE A 54 -2.65 -2.74 -13.04
C PHE A 54 -1.14 -2.83 -13.33
N VAL A 55 -0.48 -3.91 -12.91
CA VAL A 55 0.93 -4.14 -13.23
C VAL A 55 1.14 -4.41 -14.72
N ASP A 56 0.23 -5.13 -15.38
CA ASP A 56 0.26 -5.33 -16.83
C ASP A 56 0.12 -4.00 -17.59
N GLU A 57 -0.75 -3.11 -17.15
CA GLU A 57 -0.87 -1.75 -17.70
C GLU A 57 0.42 -0.93 -17.52
N CYS A 58 1.10 -1.08 -16.38
CA CYS A 58 2.41 -0.45 -16.14
C CYS A 58 3.50 -0.98 -17.07
N ARG A 59 3.49 -2.28 -17.41
CA ARG A 59 4.49 -2.90 -18.32
C ARG A 59 4.44 -2.36 -19.73
N ALA A 60 3.31 -1.80 -20.15
CA ALA A 60 3.18 -1.15 -21.45
C ALA A 60 3.86 0.24 -21.51
N SER A 61 4.49 0.71 -20.43
CA SER A 61 5.30 1.92 -20.40
C SER A 61 6.79 1.61 -20.58
N ALA A 62 7.48 2.44 -21.36
CA ALA A 62 8.94 2.38 -21.52
C ALA A 62 9.69 3.27 -20.50
N HIS A 63 9.04 3.75 -19.44
CA HIS A 63 9.68 4.56 -18.41
C HIS A 63 10.77 3.78 -17.67
N ARG A 64 11.87 4.47 -17.35
CA ARG A 64 13.02 3.94 -16.62
C ARG A 64 13.77 5.07 -15.93
N PHE A 65 14.45 4.75 -14.83
CA PHE A 65 15.38 5.67 -14.19
C PHE A 65 16.61 5.92 -15.07
N ALA A 66 17.27 7.07 -14.87
CA ALA A 66 18.49 7.43 -15.60
C ALA A 66 19.68 6.53 -15.24
N SER A 67 19.72 6.03 -13.99
CA SER A 67 20.76 5.11 -13.53
C SER A 67 20.22 4.11 -12.50
N PRO A 68 20.86 2.93 -12.33
CA PRO A 68 20.53 2.00 -11.26
C PRO A 68 20.66 2.62 -9.85
N THR A 69 21.64 3.52 -9.67
CA THR A 69 21.84 4.23 -8.40
C THR A 69 20.66 5.15 -8.07
N ASP A 70 20.12 5.85 -9.07
CA ASP A 70 18.95 6.70 -8.87
C ASP A 70 17.70 5.86 -8.60
N GLN A 71 17.52 4.76 -9.33
CA GLN A 71 16.45 3.80 -9.05
C GLN A 71 16.52 3.32 -7.60
N TRP A 72 17.68 2.84 -7.18
CA TRP A 72 17.89 2.26 -5.84
C TRP A 72 17.45 3.23 -4.74
N LYS A 73 17.81 4.51 -4.82
CA LYS A 73 17.45 5.54 -3.83
C LYS A 73 15.95 5.82 -3.74
N GLN A 74 15.18 5.46 -4.76
CA GLN A 74 13.74 5.77 -4.88
C GLN A 74 12.85 4.56 -4.56
N LEU A 75 13.40 3.35 -4.47
CA LEU A 75 12.64 2.15 -4.11
C LEU A 75 12.23 2.20 -2.63
N ILE A 76 11.06 1.64 -2.31
CA ILE A 76 10.56 1.55 -0.94
C ILE A 76 11.50 0.78 0.00
N TYR A 77 12.32 -0.13 -0.54
CA TYR A 77 13.37 -0.87 0.19
C TYR A 77 14.48 0.03 0.74
N HIS A 78 14.69 1.20 0.12
CA HIS A 78 15.82 2.09 0.41
C HIS A 78 15.34 3.50 0.76
N SER A 79 14.15 3.64 1.34
CA SER A 79 13.74 4.94 1.90
C SER A 79 14.79 5.41 2.93
N PRO A 80 15.71 6.36 2.62
CA PRO A 80 17.07 6.34 3.18
C PRO A 80 17.20 6.84 4.62
N GLN A 81 16.10 7.13 5.32
CA GLN A 81 16.18 7.89 6.59
C GLN A 81 14.94 7.78 7.50
N TRP A 82 13.92 6.98 7.15
CA TRP A 82 12.66 6.90 7.89
C TRP A 82 12.28 5.50 8.41
N LEU A 83 13.03 4.45 8.04
CA LEU A 83 12.89 3.11 8.63
C LEU A 83 13.31 3.05 10.11
N ALA A 84 13.77 4.17 10.68
CA ALA A 84 13.97 4.34 12.11
C ALA A 84 12.70 4.78 12.87
N GLN A 85 11.61 5.08 12.15
CA GLN A 85 10.27 5.24 12.76
C GLN A 85 9.63 3.85 12.82
N PRO A 86 9.10 3.42 13.98
CA PRO A 86 8.29 2.22 14.03
C PRO A 86 7.12 2.43 13.07
N THR A 87 6.86 1.43 12.24
CA THR A 87 5.61 1.35 11.50
C THR A 87 4.46 1.63 12.47
N VAL A 88 3.59 2.57 12.10
CA VAL A 88 2.46 2.89 12.97
C VAL A 88 1.42 1.80 12.77
N LEU A 89 1.16 1.04 13.82
CA LEU A 89 0.07 0.09 13.84
C LEU A 89 -1.22 0.87 14.05
N SER A 90 -2.25 0.56 13.28
CA SER A 90 -3.60 1.05 13.53
C SER A 90 -4.60 -0.08 13.34
N PRO A 91 -5.79 0.01 13.94
CA PRO A 91 -6.84 -0.97 13.68
C PRO A 91 -7.30 -0.99 12.21
N ASN A 92 -7.06 0.08 11.44
CA ASN A 92 -7.49 0.16 10.04
C ASN A 92 -6.41 -0.26 9.02
N PHE A 93 -5.14 -0.17 9.43
CA PHE A 93 -3.96 -0.51 8.66
C PHE A 93 -2.95 -1.19 9.59
N VAL A 94 -2.63 -2.46 9.32
CA VAL A 94 -1.69 -3.26 10.11
C VAL A 94 -0.29 -2.66 10.09
N GLU A 95 0.07 -1.94 9.03
CA GLU A 95 1.35 -1.26 8.89
C GLU A 95 1.17 0.05 8.11
N SER A 96 1.91 1.09 8.48
CA SER A 96 1.93 2.36 7.76
C SER A 96 3.32 2.98 7.76
N TYR A 97 3.79 3.40 6.58
CA TYR A 97 5.05 4.10 6.38
C TYR A 97 4.85 5.61 6.53
N VAL A 98 5.61 6.24 7.43
CA VAL A 98 5.56 7.69 7.68
C VAL A 98 6.83 8.35 7.14
N PHE A 99 6.66 9.38 6.31
CA PHE A 99 7.75 10.15 5.72
C PHE A 99 7.75 11.57 6.31
N GLY A 100 8.93 12.12 6.64
CA GLY A 100 9.05 13.51 7.12
C GLY A 100 8.95 13.72 8.64
N ALA A 101 8.71 12.67 9.43
CA ALA A 101 8.55 12.80 10.89
C ALA A 101 9.90 12.83 11.62
N SER A 102 10.36 13.99 12.09
CA SER A 102 11.45 14.05 13.09
C SER A 102 11.12 13.16 14.29
N ARG A 103 12.10 12.40 14.81
CA ARG A 103 11.95 11.58 16.02
C ARG A 103 11.21 12.38 17.10
N PRO A 104 10.11 11.88 17.70
CA PRO A 104 9.64 12.42 18.96
C PRO A 104 10.81 12.30 19.94
N ASN A 105 11.24 13.43 20.49
CA ASN A 105 12.29 13.46 21.50
C ASN A 105 11.83 12.54 22.64
N GLY A 106 12.60 11.48 22.92
CA GLY A 106 12.15 10.42 23.81
C GLY A 106 11.77 10.96 25.18
N THR A 107 10.49 10.93 25.53
CA THR A 107 10.10 10.85 26.93
C THR A 107 10.15 9.39 27.32
N ARG A 108 11.30 8.99 27.88
CA ARG A 108 11.31 7.87 28.83
C ARG A 108 10.37 8.28 29.97
N ASN A 109 9.22 7.62 30.07
CA ASN A 109 8.40 7.71 31.26
C ASN A 109 8.35 6.32 31.90
N GLY A 110 8.92 6.25 33.11
CA GLY A 110 8.48 5.41 34.24
C GLY A 110 8.52 3.91 34.05
#